data_AF-M1DVY8-F1
#
_entry.id   AF-M1DVY8-F1
#
_cell.length_a   1.000
_cell.length_b   1.000
_cell.length_c   1.000
_cell.angle_alpha   90.00
_cell.angle_beta   90.00
_cell.angle_gamma   90.00
#
_symmetry.space_group_name_H-M   'P 1'
#
loop_
_entity.id
_entity.type
_entity.pdbx_description
1 polymer ?
#
loop_
_entity_poly.entity_id
_entity_poly.type
_entity_poly.pdbx_seq_one_letter_code
_entity_poly.pdbx_strand_id
1 'polypeptide(L)'
;MTRIDDAVKRILKVKFQMGLFESPLADYSLTKYLGSPRTRTVDLETKVVYKENPDSELIKSNNFSYTIVVVGETPYAECSGDSLNLTIPAPGPDIMTSVKCVVVLVTGRPVVIQPYLYQMDALVAAWLPGIEGQGVVDVLFGDYGFIGKLART
;
A
#
# COMPACT_ATOMS: atom_id res chain seq x y z
N MET A 1 -23.24 38.64 -18.91
CA MET A 1 -23.86 37.34 -18.53
C MET A 1 -23.21 36.13 -19.20
N THR A 2 -22.32 36.28 -20.19
CA THR A 2 -21.78 35.18 -21.01
C THR A 2 -20.95 34.10 -20.27
N ARG A 3 -20.20 34.44 -19.20
CA ARG A 3 -19.39 33.47 -18.44
C ARG A 3 -20.23 32.46 -17.66
N ILE A 4 -21.35 32.92 -17.08
CA ILE A 4 -22.27 32.07 -16.33
C ILE A 4 -22.98 31.12 -17.31
N ASP A 5 -23.44 31.64 -18.45
CA ASP A 5 -24.11 30.83 -19.46
C ASP A 5 -23.20 29.75 -20.05
N ASP A 6 -21.91 30.04 -20.29
CA ASP A 6 -20.93 29.03 -20.74
C ASP A 6 -20.71 27.94 -19.67
N ALA A 7 -20.57 28.33 -18.40
CA ALA A 7 -20.41 27.38 -17.30
C ALA A 7 -21.63 26.46 -17.15
N VAL A 8 -22.84 27.05 -17.18
CA VAL A 8 -24.11 26.29 -17.11
C VAL A 8 -24.24 25.37 -18.31
N LYS A 9 -23.92 25.83 -19.52
CA LYS A 9 -23.96 25.01 -20.74
C LYS A 9 -23.03 23.80 -20.66
N ARG A 10 -21.82 23.95 -20.12
CA ARG A 10 -20.87 22.83 -19.93
C ARG A 10 -21.41 21.81 -18.93
N ILE A 11 -21.95 22.27 -17.80
CA ILE A 11 -22.52 21.40 -16.75
C ILE A 11 -23.73 20.63 -17.30
N LEU A 12 -24.68 21.34 -17.92
CA LEU A 12 -25.90 20.72 -18.45
C LEU A 12 -25.58 19.75 -19.58
N LYS A 13 -24.64 20.09 -20.47
CA LYS A 13 -24.21 19.18 -21.53
C LYS A 13 -23.75 17.83 -20.97
N VAL A 14 -22.90 17.81 -19.95
CA VAL A 14 -22.44 16.55 -19.33
C VAL A 14 -23.61 15.80 -18.69
N LYS A 15 -24.47 16.49 -17.93
CA LYS A 15 -25.63 15.85 -17.28
C LYS A 15 -26.59 15.19 -18.26
N PHE A 16 -26.90 15.85 -19.38
CA PHE A 16 -27.74 15.27 -20.44
C PHE A 16 -27.03 14.12 -21.16
N GLN A 17 -25.74 14.27 -21.49
CA GLN A 17 -24.99 13.19 -22.16
C GLN A 17 -24.85 11.93 -21.30
N MET A 18 -24.78 12.08 -19.98
CA MET A 18 -24.70 10.96 -19.04
C MET A 18 -26.08 10.34 -18.70
N GLY A 19 -27.18 10.87 -19.25
CA GLY A 19 -28.53 10.38 -18.95
C GLY A 19 -29.00 10.65 -17.52
N LEU A 20 -28.40 11.64 -16.84
CA LEU A 20 -28.66 11.89 -15.41
C LEU A 20 -30.10 12.41 -15.16
N PHE A 21 -30.76 12.95 -16.19
CA PHE A 21 -32.16 13.39 -16.08
C PHE A 21 -33.14 12.24 -16.30
N GLU A 22 -32.76 11.22 -17.05
CA GLU A 22 -33.52 10.01 -17.30
C GLU A 22 -33.39 8.99 -16.15
N SER A 23 -32.19 8.89 -15.56
CA SER A 23 -31.88 8.00 -14.44
C SER A 23 -31.21 8.76 -13.29
N PRO A 24 -31.96 9.59 -12.54
CA PRO A 24 -31.40 10.45 -11.49
C PRO A 24 -31.13 9.73 -10.16
N LEU A 25 -31.70 8.52 -9.98
CA LEU A 25 -31.61 7.76 -8.74
C LEU A 25 -30.61 6.62 -8.85
N ALA A 26 -30.00 6.26 -7.72
CA ALA A 26 -29.07 5.14 -7.63
C ALA A 26 -29.79 3.80 -7.87
N ASP A 27 -29.12 2.90 -8.59
CA ASP A 27 -29.54 1.52 -8.75
C ASP A 27 -28.94 0.64 -7.64
N TYR A 28 -29.76 0.29 -6.65
CA TYR A 28 -29.35 -0.55 -5.53
C TYR A 28 -28.99 -1.99 -5.92
N SER A 29 -29.38 -2.46 -7.12
CA SER A 29 -28.97 -3.78 -7.62
C SER A 29 -27.45 -3.89 -7.87
N LEU A 30 -26.77 -2.74 -7.97
CA LEU A 30 -25.32 -2.65 -8.18
C LEU A 30 -24.51 -2.78 -6.88
N THR A 31 -25.15 -2.80 -5.71
CA THR A 31 -24.47 -2.96 -4.41
C THR A 31 -23.63 -4.24 -4.34
N LYS A 32 -24.02 -5.28 -5.08
CA LYS A 32 -23.26 -6.55 -5.22
C LYS A 32 -21.84 -6.38 -5.78
N TYR A 33 -21.53 -5.26 -6.42
CA TYR A 33 -20.20 -4.96 -6.94
C TYR A 33 -19.29 -4.29 -5.89
N LEU A 34 -19.82 -3.89 -4.74
CA LEU A 34 -19.02 -3.34 -3.63
C LEU A 34 -18.40 -4.48 -2.83
N GLY A 35 -17.05 -4.51 -2.78
CA GLY A 35 -16.31 -5.39 -1.88
C GLY A 35 -16.57 -6.89 -2.08
N SER A 36 -16.86 -7.33 -3.31
CA SER A 36 -17.11 -8.75 -3.61
C SER A 36 -15.99 -9.62 -3.01
N PRO A 37 -16.31 -10.68 -2.24
CA PRO A 37 -15.34 -11.33 -1.39
C PRO A 37 -14.27 -12.04 -2.23
N ARG A 38 -12.99 -11.79 -1.93
CA ARG A 38 -11.90 -12.62 -2.42
C ARG A 38 -10.91 -12.93 -1.30
N THR A 39 -10.74 -14.24 -1.13
CA THR A 39 -9.61 -14.97 -0.53
C THR A 39 -9.41 -14.88 1.00
N ARG A 40 -9.31 -16.06 1.63
CA ARG A 40 -8.71 -16.22 2.96
C ARG A 40 -7.19 -16.12 2.77
N THR A 41 -6.57 -15.09 3.33
CA THR A 41 -5.15 -14.74 3.12
C THR A 41 -4.17 -15.58 3.94
N VAL A 42 -4.66 -16.32 4.93
CA VAL A 42 -3.83 -17.16 5.80
C VAL A 42 -4.32 -18.59 5.82
N ASP A 43 -3.38 -19.53 5.82
CA ASP A 43 -3.67 -20.95 6.06
C ASP A 43 -4.26 -21.13 7.47
N LEU A 44 -5.16 -22.11 7.63
CA LEU A 44 -5.81 -22.40 8.91
C LEU A 44 -4.82 -22.76 10.03
N GLU A 45 -3.65 -23.31 9.67
CA GLU A 45 -2.61 -23.68 10.64
C GLU A 45 -1.65 -22.53 10.97
N THR A 46 -1.80 -21.37 10.32
CA THR A 46 -0.92 -20.21 10.56
C THR A 46 -1.16 -19.63 11.96
N LYS A 47 -0.17 -19.77 12.84
CA LYS A 47 -0.18 -19.12 14.16
C LYS A 47 0.15 -17.63 14.02
N VAL A 48 -0.87 -16.78 14.05
CA VAL A 48 -0.70 -15.33 14.09
C VAL A 48 -0.44 -14.87 15.53
N VAL A 49 0.72 -14.25 15.77
CA VAL A 49 1.05 -13.59 17.03
C VAL A 49 1.06 -12.09 16.78
N TYR A 50 0.11 -11.37 17.39
CA TYR A 50 0.05 -9.92 17.32
C TYR A 50 0.78 -9.30 18.50
N LYS A 51 1.69 -8.37 18.23
CA LYS A 51 2.35 -7.52 19.22
C LYS A 51 2.45 -6.11 18.62
N GLU A 52 1.82 -5.14 19.28
CA GLU A 52 1.72 -3.76 18.79
C GLU A 52 3.09 -3.10 18.62
N ASN A 53 4.02 -3.37 19.54
CA ASN A 53 5.41 -2.90 19.47
C ASN A 53 6.35 -4.09 19.64
N PRO A 54 6.72 -4.81 18.57
CA PRO A 54 7.63 -5.94 18.65
C PRO A 54 9.03 -5.45 19.04
N ASP A 55 9.63 -6.10 20.03
CA ASP A 55 11.01 -5.89 20.43
C ASP A 55 11.95 -6.83 19.65
N SER A 56 13.20 -6.42 19.49
CA SER A 56 14.23 -7.23 18.84
C SER A 56 14.52 -8.55 19.60
N GLU A 57 14.15 -8.64 20.88
CA GLU A 57 14.28 -9.83 21.71
C GLU A 57 13.31 -10.96 21.33
N LEU A 58 12.08 -10.63 20.91
CA LEU A 58 11.12 -11.63 20.42
C LEU A 58 11.67 -12.37 19.18
N ILE A 59 12.37 -11.66 18.32
CA ILE A 59 12.90 -12.22 17.07
C ILE A 59 14.09 -13.13 17.37
N LYS A 60 14.95 -12.74 18.32
CA LYS A 60 16.11 -13.54 18.74
C LYS A 60 15.73 -14.81 19.51
N SER A 61 14.66 -14.77 20.30
CA SER A 61 14.25 -15.90 21.16
C SER A 61 13.58 -17.05 20.39
N ASN A 62 12.99 -16.80 19.22
CA ASN A 62 12.23 -17.79 18.47
C ASN A 62 13.00 -18.50 17.34
N ASN A 63 14.30 -18.20 17.16
CA ASN A 63 15.20 -18.84 16.18
C ASN A 63 14.60 -18.96 14.76
N PHE A 64 14.12 -17.84 14.20
CA PHE A 64 13.57 -17.80 12.84
C PHE A 64 14.65 -18.01 11.77
N SER A 65 14.29 -18.65 10.64
CA SER A 65 15.20 -18.83 9.50
C SER A 65 15.36 -17.57 8.64
N TYR A 66 14.29 -16.79 8.52
CA TYR A 66 14.22 -15.53 7.79
C TYR A 66 13.10 -14.66 8.37
N THR A 67 13.20 -13.35 8.15
CA THR A 67 12.22 -12.36 8.60
C THR A 67 11.75 -11.53 7.42
N ILE A 68 10.43 -11.33 7.31
CA ILE A 68 9.83 -10.36 6.38
C ILE A 68 9.38 -9.16 7.20
N VAL A 69 9.96 -7.99 6.92
CA VAL A 69 9.69 -6.74 7.65
C VAL A 69 8.95 -5.78 6.73
N VAL A 70 7.74 -5.37 7.11
CA VAL A 70 6.94 -4.39 6.35
C VAL A 70 7.02 -3.04 7.05
N VAL A 71 7.61 -2.05 6.39
CA VAL A 71 7.80 -0.69 6.91
C VAL A 71 7.48 0.33 5.83
N GLY A 72 7.16 1.57 6.22
CA GLY A 72 6.66 2.52 5.25
C GLY A 72 6.28 3.88 5.81
N GLU A 73 5.77 4.73 4.93
CA GLU A 73 5.16 6.00 5.30
C GLU A 73 3.78 5.75 5.95
N THR A 74 3.35 6.67 6.81
CA THR A 74 1.95 6.72 7.25
C THR A 74 1.05 7.19 6.10
N PRO A 75 -0.24 6.83 6.08
CA PRO A 75 -1.16 7.33 5.07
C PRO A 75 -1.27 8.86 5.10
N TYR A 76 -1.25 9.49 3.92
CA TYR A 76 -1.42 10.93 3.74
C TYR A 76 -2.15 11.23 2.44
N ALA A 77 -2.73 12.44 2.33
CA ALA A 77 -3.34 12.95 1.11
C ALA A 77 -3.01 14.44 0.94
N GLU A 78 -2.78 14.85 -0.31
CA GLU A 78 -2.52 16.25 -0.70
C GLU A 78 -1.42 16.90 0.18
N CYS A 79 -1.70 18.08 0.76
CA CYS A 79 -0.76 18.87 1.54
C CYS A 79 -0.31 18.16 2.83
N SER A 80 -1.09 17.20 3.35
CA SER A 80 -0.66 16.40 4.51
C SER A 80 0.52 15.49 4.18
N GLY A 81 0.80 15.26 2.90
CA GLY A 81 1.98 14.52 2.44
C GLY A 81 3.22 15.37 2.27
N ASP A 82 3.15 16.70 2.42
CA ASP A 82 4.32 17.56 2.23
C ASP A 82 5.38 17.26 3.28
N SER A 83 6.58 16.93 2.81
CA SER A 83 7.70 16.55 3.65
C SER A 83 9.00 17.09 3.06
N LEU A 84 9.80 17.71 3.91
CA LEU A 84 11.12 18.25 3.54
C LEU A 84 12.25 17.22 3.75
N ASN A 85 11.99 16.15 4.51
CA ASN A 85 13.02 15.18 4.92
C ASN A 85 12.87 13.81 4.24
N LEU A 86 11.66 13.42 3.80
CA LEU A 86 11.37 12.15 3.13
C LEU A 86 11.92 10.92 3.88
N THR A 87 11.84 10.94 5.21
CA THR A 87 12.31 9.85 6.08
C THR A 87 11.15 8.98 6.54
N ILE A 88 11.40 7.68 6.70
CA ILE A 88 10.43 6.73 7.26
C ILE A 88 10.27 7.01 8.77
N PRO A 89 9.04 7.08 9.31
CA PRO A 89 8.83 7.29 10.73
C PRO A 89 9.32 6.11 11.57
N ALA A 90 9.82 6.41 12.78
CA ALA A 90 10.10 5.39 13.80
C ALA A 90 8.79 4.72 14.25
N PRO A 91 8.81 3.44 14.68
CA PRO A 91 9.98 2.58 14.93
C PRO A 91 10.48 1.80 13.69
N GLY A 92 9.99 2.11 12.48
CA GLY A 92 10.24 1.29 11.27
C GLY A 92 11.71 0.92 11.08
N PRO A 93 12.64 1.90 11.09
CA PRO A 93 14.05 1.58 10.89
C PRO A 93 14.77 0.90 12.07
N ASP A 94 14.18 0.89 13.26
CA ASP A 94 14.79 0.29 14.45
C ASP A 94 14.46 -1.21 14.58
N ILE A 95 13.48 -1.69 13.80
CA ILE A 95 13.00 -3.08 13.82
C ILE A 95 13.84 -4.00 12.91
N MET A 96 14.81 -3.46 12.15
CA MET A 96 15.66 -4.27 11.27
C MET A 96 16.67 -5.12 12.06
N THR A 97 16.67 -6.43 11.78
CA THR A 97 17.25 -7.44 12.67
C THR A 97 18.50 -8.13 12.13
N SER A 98 19.09 -8.98 12.96
CA SER A 98 20.35 -9.73 12.73
C SER A 98 20.18 -11.07 11.97
N VAL A 99 18.96 -11.42 11.55
CA VAL A 99 18.66 -12.64 10.75
C VAL A 99 18.43 -12.21 9.30
N LYS A 100 18.49 -13.15 8.34
CA LYS A 100 18.15 -12.90 6.93
C LYS A 100 16.85 -12.11 6.80
N CYS A 101 16.95 -10.86 6.37
CA CYS A 101 15.90 -9.87 6.44
C CYS A 101 15.48 -9.41 5.04
N VAL A 102 14.22 -9.67 4.70
CA VAL A 102 13.56 -9.15 3.50
C VAL A 102 12.68 -7.99 3.90
N VAL A 103 12.96 -6.80 3.39
CA VAL A 103 12.19 -5.59 3.70
C VAL A 103 11.22 -5.28 2.58
N VAL A 104 9.94 -5.14 2.92
CA VAL A 104 8.89 -4.65 2.03
C VAL A 104 8.60 -3.20 2.41
N LEU A 105 8.94 -2.28 1.51
CA LEU A 105 8.81 -0.84 1.69
C LEU A 105 7.49 -0.33 1.08
N VAL A 106 6.59 0.14 1.94
CA VAL A 106 5.26 0.67 1.57
C VAL A 106 5.29 2.19 1.63
N THR A 107 5.51 2.84 0.49
CA THR A 107 5.67 4.30 0.42
C THR A 107 4.94 4.87 -0.79
N GLY A 108 4.51 6.13 -0.69
CA GLY A 108 3.89 6.81 -1.83
C GLY A 108 4.91 7.34 -2.85
N ARG A 109 6.20 7.30 -2.50
CA ARG A 109 7.29 7.97 -3.21
C ARG A 109 8.66 7.42 -2.78
N PRO A 110 9.75 7.77 -3.49
CA PRO A 110 11.11 7.52 -3.02
C PRO A 110 11.36 8.20 -1.66
N VAL A 111 12.00 7.48 -0.74
CA VAL A 111 12.34 7.93 0.62
C VAL A 111 13.79 7.60 0.94
N VAL A 112 14.33 8.24 1.98
CA VAL A 112 15.69 8.00 2.47
C VAL A 112 15.77 6.59 3.08
N ILE A 113 16.41 5.66 2.36
CA ILE A 113 16.62 4.27 2.80
C ILE A 113 18.10 3.90 2.94
N GLN A 114 19.00 4.68 2.35
CA GLN A 114 20.44 4.42 2.29
C GLN A 114 21.07 4.05 3.66
N PRO A 115 20.73 4.71 4.78
CA PRO A 115 21.29 4.36 6.08
C PRO A 115 20.95 2.96 6.60
N TYR A 116 20.03 2.26 5.95
CA TYR A 116 19.52 0.98 6.43
C TYR A 116 19.83 -0.19 5.49
N LEU A 117 20.33 0.09 4.28
CA LEU A 117 20.58 -0.93 3.26
C LEU A 117 21.53 -2.05 3.72
N TYR A 118 22.49 -1.74 4.60
CA TYR A 118 23.44 -2.75 5.11
C TYR A 118 22.80 -3.74 6.10
N GLN A 119 21.59 -3.46 6.58
CA GLN A 119 20.84 -4.33 7.49
C GLN A 119 19.82 -5.21 6.74
N MET A 120 19.75 -5.09 5.42
CA MET A 120 18.76 -5.76 4.58
C MET A 120 19.46 -6.72 3.62
N ASP A 121 18.99 -7.97 3.56
CA ASP A 121 19.43 -8.92 2.53
C ASP A 121 18.69 -8.69 1.21
N ALA A 122 17.44 -8.24 1.27
CA ALA A 122 16.64 -7.86 0.12
C ALA A 122 15.68 -6.72 0.47
N LEU A 123 15.42 -5.85 -0.51
CA LEU A 123 14.50 -4.72 -0.40
C LEU A 123 13.53 -4.73 -1.58
N VAL A 124 12.23 -4.65 -1.28
CA VAL A 124 11.14 -4.56 -2.26
C VAL A 124 10.40 -3.25 -2.06
N ALA A 125 10.43 -2.37 -3.06
CA ALA A 125 9.56 -1.20 -3.08
C ALA A 125 8.16 -1.61 -3.56
N ALA A 126 7.22 -1.78 -2.63
CA ALA A 126 5.84 -2.20 -2.88
C ALA A 126 4.89 -1.04 -3.18
N TRP A 127 5.34 0.20 -2.99
CA TRP A 127 4.54 1.42 -3.15
C TRP A 127 3.30 1.42 -2.23
N LEU A 128 2.12 1.74 -2.77
CA LEU A 128 0.83 1.62 -2.08
C LEU A 128 0.02 0.50 -2.74
N PRO A 129 0.20 -0.77 -2.35
CA PRO A 129 -0.29 -1.94 -3.09
C PRO A 129 -1.82 -2.17 -3.01
N GLY A 130 -2.53 -1.37 -2.21
CA GLY A 130 -3.98 -1.49 -2.04
C GLY A 130 -4.37 -2.66 -1.12
N ILE A 131 -5.54 -3.25 -1.39
CA ILE A 131 -6.16 -4.26 -0.50
C ILE A 131 -5.69 -5.69 -0.76
N GLU A 132 -5.11 -5.97 -1.94
CA GLU A 132 -4.73 -7.32 -2.37
C GLU A 132 -3.27 -7.63 -1.98
N GLY A 133 -2.99 -7.68 -0.68
CA GLY A 133 -1.65 -7.93 -0.15
C GLY A 133 -1.03 -9.27 -0.59
N GLN A 134 -1.86 -10.23 -1.03
CA GLN A 134 -1.42 -11.49 -1.61
C GLN A 134 -0.51 -11.28 -2.83
N GLY A 135 -0.70 -10.22 -3.62
CA GLY A 135 0.15 -9.93 -4.77
C GLY A 135 1.62 -9.68 -4.39
N VAL A 136 1.90 -9.22 -3.16
CA VAL A 136 3.27 -9.10 -2.64
C VAL A 136 3.83 -10.48 -2.29
N VAL A 137 3.01 -11.36 -1.72
CA VAL A 137 3.37 -12.74 -1.36
C VAL A 137 3.70 -13.56 -2.61
N ASP A 138 2.87 -13.47 -3.65
CA ASP A 138 3.03 -14.23 -4.91
C ASP A 138 4.42 -14.01 -5.55
N VAL A 139 4.97 -12.80 -5.47
CA VAL A 139 6.32 -12.52 -5.99
C VAL A 139 7.43 -12.83 -4.99
N LEU A 140 7.18 -12.69 -3.69
CA LEU A 140 8.17 -12.99 -2.65
C LEU A 140 8.47 -14.49 -2.55
N PHE A 141 7.45 -15.33 -2.72
CA PHE A 141 7.58 -16.78 -2.66
C PHE A 141 7.82 -17.43 -4.03
N GLY A 142 7.86 -16.63 -5.11
CA GLY A 142 8.32 -17.07 -6.42
C GLY A 142 7.25 -17.72 -7.30
N ASP A 143 5.96 -17.54 -6.99
CA ASP A 143 4.87 -17.91 -7.91
C ASP A 143 4.98 -17.09 -9.21
N TYR A 144 5.47 -15.85 -9.10
CA TYR A 144 5.83 -14.98 -10.22
C TYR A 144 7.19 -14.30 -10.01
N GLY A 145 7.86 -13.94 -11.10
CA GLY A 145 9.12 -13.20 -11.06
C GLY A 145 8.94 -11.68 -10.95
N PHE A 146 9.91 -10.98 -10.34
CA PHE A 146 9.94 -9.52 -10.31
C PHE A 146 10.26 -8.94 -11.70
N ILE A 147 9.34 -8.13 -12.23
CA ILE A 147 9.50 -7.41 -13.51
C ILE A 147 9.41 -5.89 -13.37
N GLY A 148 9.11 -5.40 -12.17
CA GLY A 148 8.94 -3.98 -11.88
C GLY A 148 10.22 -3.18 -12.12
N LYS A 149 10.07 -1.96 -12.65
CA LYS A 149 11.16 -1.00 -12.82
C LYS A 149 10.78 0.30 -12.13
N LEU A 150 11.76 1.00 -11.58
CA LEU A 150 11.53 2.30 -10.96
C LEU A 150 11.01 3.29 -12.01
N ALA A 151 9.83 3.85 -11.75
CA ALA A 151 9.22 4.89 -12.58
C ALA A 151 9.67 6.31 -12.17
N ARG A 152 10.51 6.41 -11.13
CA ARG A 152 11.04 7.66 -10.58
C ARG A 152 12.50 7.47 -10.21
N THR A 153 13.27 8.55 -10.34
CA THR A 153 14.68 8.64 -9.92
C THR A 153 14.79 8.89 -8.42
#